data_AF-A0AB34QT34-F1
#
_entry.id   AF-A0AB34QT34-F1
#
_cell.length_a   1.000
_cell.length_b   1.000
_cell.length_c   1.000
_cell.angle_alpha   90.00
_cell.angle_beta   90.00
_cell.angle_gamma   90.00
#
_symmetry.space_group_name_H-M   'P 1'
#
loop_
_entity.id
_entity.type
_entity.pdbx_description
1 polymer ?
#
loop_
_entity_poly.entity_id
_entity_poly.type
_entity_poly.pdbx_seq_one_letter_code
_entity_poly.pdbx_strand_id
1 'polypeptide(L)'
;MRKDLFMKNTYLTGYFPLISILLFSSAFSIFTVGITTDFLTQAGILKGMLEFFSEQGIRLALFAAFALVYFMILSALKLIADTVLELALLFFAKDPEGENLKKIRIASVVYLFASLLAFLLTQQLILLVGLFVLAGLVYFIWVVVRIYQSLSMLNLIGFMMFILLFWATFLIGILYLFIKLYNSVMASLPS
;
A
#
# COMPACT_ATOMS: atom_id res chain seq x y z
N MET A 1 -14.51 17.56 29.43
CA MET A 1 -14.33 18.48 28.28
C MET A 1 -12.92 18.32 27.70
N ARG A 2 -12.65 17.23 26.94
CA ARG A 2 -11.37 17.01 26.22
C ARG A 2 -11.45 15.86 25.17
N LYS A 3 -12.63 15.58 24.60
CA LYS A 3 -12.80 14.58 23.53
C LYS A 3 -12.85 15.21 22.12
N ASP A 4 -13.02 16.52 22.03
CA ASP A 4 -13.29 17.22 20.77
C ASP A 4 -12.04 17.69 20.02
N LEU A 5 -10.83 17.52 20.59
CA LEU A 5 -9.57 17.94 19.96
C LEU A 5 -9.07 16.97 18.89
N PHE A 6 -9.31 15.67 19.05
CA PHE A 6 -8.89 14.65 18.06
C PHE A 6 -9.80 14.61 16.82
N MET A 7 -11.05 15.05 16.95
CA MET A 7 -12.07 14.97 15.89
C MET A 7 -12.19 16.24 15.04
N LYS A 8 -11.49 17.33 15.38
CA LYS A 8 -11.66 18.64 14.73
C LYS A 8 -10.54 19.08 13.80
N ASN A 9 -9.43 18.35 13.72
CA ASN A 9 -8.32 18.77 12.87
C ASN A 9 -8.24 17.92 11.60
N THR A 10 -9.05 18.29 10.59
CA THR A 10 -9.04 17.70 9.24
C THR A 10 -7.64 17.64 8.63
N TYR A 11 -6.73 18.55 9.02
CA TYR A 11 -5.34 18.53 8.58
C TYR A 11 -4.58 17.32 9.12
N LEU A 12 -4.72 16.97 10.40
CA LEU A 12 -4.04 15.82 11.00
C LEU A 12 -4.47 14.49 10.35
N THR A 13 -5.77 14.29 10.15
CA THR A 13 -6.29 13.09 9.48
C THR A 13 -5.94 13.03 8.00
N GLY A 14 -5.67 14.17 7.36
CA GLY A 14 -5.22 14.24 5.97
C GLY A 14 -3.82 13.67 5.75
N TYR A 15 -2.97 13.65 6.79
CA TYR A 15 -1.62 13.10 6.71
C TYR A 15 -1.55 11.60 7.04
N PHE A 16 -2.62 10.97 7.52
CA PHE A 16 -2.62 9.55 7.86
C PHE A 16 -2.19 8.64 6.71
N PRO A 17 -2.64 8.85 5.45
CA PRO A 17 -2.15 8.06 4.33
C PRO A 17 -0.63 8.16 4.15
N LEU A 18 -0.07 9.38 4.24
CA LEU A 18 1.37 9.60 4.08
C LEU A 18 2.17 8.90 5.18
N ILE A 19 1.74 9.04 6.44
CA ILE A 19 2.40 8.39 7.59
C ILE A 19 2.33 6.87 7.43
N SER A 20 1.16 6.34 7.05
CA SER A 20 0.96 4.90 6.84
C SER A 20 1.86 4.38 5.72
N ILE A 21 2.00 5.13 4.62
CA ILE A 21 2.91 4.79 3.53
C ILE A 21 4.34 4.73 4.04
N LEU A 22 4.83 5.75 4.75
CA LEU A 22 6.19 5.77 5.30
C LEU A 22 6.47 4.58 6.23
N LEU A 23 5.52 4.24 7.09
CA LEU A 23 5.64 3.13 8.04
C LEU A 23 5.63 1.77 7.33
N PHE A 24 4.71 1.55 6.39
CA PHE A 24 4.73 0.31 5.58
C PHE A 24 6.00 0.21 4.73
N SER A 25 6.43 1.29 4.07
CA SER A 25 7.66 1.32 3.28
C SER A 25 8.88 0.97 4.12
N SER A 26 8.93 1.45 5.37
CA SER A 26 9.99 1.12 6.31
C SER A 26 9.94 -0.35 6.71
N ALA A 27 8.76 -0.89 7.05
CA ALA A 27 8.60 -2.29 7.43
C ALA A 27 8.97 -3.25 6.28
N PHE A 28 8.53 -2.98 5.06
CA PHE A 28 8.93 -3.75 3.86
C PHE A 28 10.42 -3.61 3.57
N SER A 29 10.99 -2.40 3.74
CA SER A 29 12.42 -2.18 3.56
C SER A 29 13.25 -3.03 4.53
N ILE A 30 12.89 -3.07 5.82
CA ILE A 30 13.59 -3.89 6.83
C ILE A 30 13.64 -5.36 6.41
N PHE A 31 12.50 -5.91 5.97
CA PHE A 31 12.44 -7.29 5.50
C PHE A 31 13.37 -7.51 4.28
N THR A 32 13.28 -6.64 3.27
CA THR A 32 14.03 -6.77 2.02
C THR A 32 15.53 -6.54 2.19
N VAL A 33 15.94 -5.67 3.12
CA VAL A 33 17.33 -5.52 3.54
C VAL A 33 17.87 -6.85 4.04
N GLY A 34 17.12 -7.57 4.89
CA GLY A 34 17.51 -8.89 5.40
C GLY A 34 17.83 -9.88 4.28
N ILE A 35 16.86 -10.10 3.37
CA ILE A 35 17.05 -10.99 2.21
C ILE A 35 18.24 -10.55 1.35
N THR A 36 18.35 -9.25 1.08
CA THR A 36 19.40 -8.73 0.20
C THR A 36 20.77 -8.90 0.83
N THR A 37 20.92 -8.66 2.14
CA THR A 37 22.19 -8.89 2.83
C THR A 37 22.57 -10.37 2.84
N ASP A 38 21.61 -11.27 3.01
CA ASP A 38 21.85 -12.71 2.97
C ASP A 38 22.32 -13.14 1.57
N PHE A 39 21.66 -12.65 0.53
CA PHE A 39 22.07 -12.88 -0.86
C PHE A 39 23.47 -12.34 -1.16
N LEU A 40 23.77 -11.09 -0.79
CA LEU A 40 25.09 -10.49 -1.00
C LEU A 40 26.19 -11.24 -0.25
N THR A 41 25.88 -11.80 0.92
CA THR A 41 26.80 -12.64 1.70
C THR A 41 27.08 -13.95 0.97
N GLN A 42 26.04 -14.65 0.53
CA GLN A 42 26.16 -15.93 -0.19
C GLN A 42 26.89 -15.77 -1.53
N ALA A 43 26.70 -14.66 -2.21
CA ALA A 43 27.39 -14.33 -3.45
C ALA A 43 28.86 -13.86 -3.24
N GLY A 44 29.32 -13.72 -2.00
CA GLY A 44 30.66 -13.20 -1.67
C GLY A 44 30.84 -11.69 -1.90
N ILE A 45 29.82 -11.01 -2.42
CA ILE A 45 29.85 -9.58 -2.76
C ILE A 45 29.97 -8.72 -1.49
N LEU A 46 29.28 -9.10 -0.41
CA LEU A 46 29.28 -8.34 0.83
C LEU A 46 30.70 -8.18 1.40
N LYS A 47 31.54 -9.21 1.27
CA LYS A 47 32.93 -9.17 1.74
C LYS A 47 33.75 -8.08 1.04
N GLY A 48 33.60 -7.94 -0.28
CA GLY A 48 34.27 -6.88 -1.04
C GLY A 48 33.74 -5.49 -0.69
N MET A 49 32.44 -5.36 -0.39
CA MET A 49 31.87 -4.08 0.05
C MET A 49 32.39 -3.65 1.43
N LEU A 50 32.65 -4.60 2.32
CA LEU A 50 33.16 -4.36 3.67
C LEU A 50 34.60 -3.81 3.70
N GLU A 51 35.33 -3.90 2.59
CA GLU A 51 36.65 -3.27 2.45
C GLU A 51 36.56 -1.73 2.39
N PHE A 52 35.39 -1.20 1.99
CA PHE A 52 35.16 0.23 1.80
C PHE A 52 34.10 0.83 2.73
N PHE A 53 33.14 0.02 3.21
CA PHE A 53 32.02 0.47 4.03
C PHE A 53 31.84 -0.39 5.28
N SER A 54 31.28 0.19 6.35
CA SER A 54 30.85 -0.60 7.51
C SER A 54 29.58 -1.40 7.19
N GLU A 55 29.40 -2.55 7.86
CA GLU A 55 28.19 -3.36 7.69
C GLU A 55 26.91 -2.55 7.96
N GLN A 56 26.94 -1.72 9.01
CA GLN A 56 25.84 -0.83 9.36
C GLN A 56 25.59 0.22 8.27
N GLY A 57 26.66 0.76 7.66
CA GLY A 57 26.56 1.69 6.54
C GLY A 57 25.89 1.05 5.31
N ILE A 58 26.26 -0.18 4.98
CA ILE A 58 25.66 -0.95 3.88
C ILE A 58 24.18 -1.21 4.16
N ARG A 59 23.84 -1.69 5.36
CA ARG A 59 22.45 -1.95 5.78
C ARG A 59 21.60 -0.68 5.74
N LEU A 60 22.14 0.46 6.19
CA LEU A 60 21.44 1.74 6.17
C LEU A 60 21.21 2.23 4.74
N ALA A 61 22.21 2.09 3.86
CA ALA A 61 22.07 2.46 2.45
C ALA A 61 21.01 1.61 1.73
N LEU A 62 21.02 0.29 1.96
CA LEU A 62 19.99 -0.61 1.44
C LEU A 62 18.60 -0.26 2.00
N PHE A 63 18.52 0.03 3.30
CA PHE A 63 17.26 0.45 3.92
C PHE A 63 16.70 1.72 3.27
N ALA A 64 17.53 2.74 3.08
CA ALA A 64 17.10 3.99 2.45
C ALA A 64 16.65 3.76 0.99
N ALA A 65 17.41 2.98 0.23
CA ALA A 65 17.08 2.66 -1.16
C ALA A 65 15.76 1.90 -1.27
N PHE A 66 15.57 0.82 -0.50
CA PHE A 66 14.33 0.04 -0.55
C PHE A 66 13.14 0.80 0.05
N ALA A 67 13.34 1.58 1.11
CA ALA A 67 12.28 2.41 1.67
C ALA A 67 11.78 3.43 0.64
N LEU A 68 12.68 4.04 -0.15
CA LEU A 68 12.31 4.95 -1.23
C LEU A 68 11.52 4.23 -2.34
N VAL A 69 11.98 3.05 -2.77
CA VAL A 69 11.27 2.25 -3.78
C VAL A 69 9.85 1.89 -3.31
N TYR A 70 9.72 1.36 -2.09
CA TYR A 70 8.40 1.05 -1.54
C TYR A 70 7.54 2.28 -1.34
N PHE A 71 8.11 3.41 -0.94
CA PHE A 71 7.39 4.67 -0.80
C PHE A 71 6.80 5.11 -2.13
N MET A 72 7.58 5.04 -3.22
CA MET A 72 7.11 5.38 -4.56
C MET A 72 5.98 4.44 -5.02
N ILE A 73 6.14 3.13 -4.84
CA ILE A 73 5.14 2.12 -5.21
C ILE A 73 3.83 2.35 -4.44
N LEU A 74 3.90 2.49 -3.11
CA LEU A 74 2.72 2.68 -2.28
C LEU A 74 2.06 4.05 -2.51
N SER A 75 2.84 5.09 -2.78
CA SER A 75 2.30 6.41 -3.15
C SER A 75 1.56 6.38 -4.49
N ALA A 76 2.11 5.69 -5.49
CA ALA A 76 1.46 5.48 -6.77
C ALA A 76 0.17 4.67 -6.61
N LEU A 77 0.20 3.59 -5.82
CA LEU A 77 -0.97 2.77 -5.52
C LEU A 77 -2.07 3.59 -4.83
N LYS A 78 -1.70 4.43 -3.88
CA LYS A 78 -2.63 5.36 -3.20
C LYS A 78 -3.25 6.35 -4.19
N LEU A 79 -2.47 6.94 -5.10
CA LEU A 79 -3.00 7.87 -6.11
C LEU A 79 -4.03 7.19 -7.03
N ILE A 80 -3.73 5.95 -7.46
CA ILE A 80 -4.67 5.14 -8.24
C ILE A 80 -5.93 4.84 -7.42
N ALA A 81 -5.77 4.43 -6.16
CA ALA A 81 -6.89 4.12 -5.28
C ALA A 81 -7.84 5.31 -5.07
N ASP A 82 -7.29 6.50 -4.82
CA ASP A 82 -8.07 7.72 -4.68
C ASP A 82 -8.81 8.05 -5.98
N THR A 83 -8.11 8.00 -7.12
CA THR A 83 -8.73 8.25 -8.44
C THR A 83 -9.89 7.31 -8.72
N VAL A 84 -9.72 6.02 -8.46
CA VAL A 84 -10.76 4.99 -8.69
C VAL A 84 -11.94 5.20 -7.74
N LEU A 85 -11.67 5.51 -6.47
CA LEU A 85 -12.71 5.80 -5.49
C LEU A 85 -13.50 7.06 -5.86
N GLU A 86 -12.82 8.13 -6.26
CA GLU A 86 -13.44 9.39 -6.68
C GLU A 86 -14.28 9.20 -7.95
N LEU A 87 -13.81 8.43 -8.94
CA LEU A 87 -14.58 8.07 -10.12
C LEU A 87 -15.81 7.22 -9.77
N ALA A 88 -15.67 6.27 -8.85
CA ALA A 88 -16.81 5.49 -8.37
C ALA A 88 -17.85 6.40 -7.69
N LEU A 89 -17.42 7.32 -6.83
CA LEU A 89 -18.32 8.30 -6.22
C LEU A 89 -18.97 9.21 -7.25
N LEU A 90 -18.22 9.66 -8.27
CA LEU A 90 -18.74 10.49 -9.35
C LEU A 90 -19.87 9.78 -10.13
N PHE A 91 -19.66 8.52 -10.49
CA PHE A 91 -20.64 7.75 -11.27
C PHE A 91 -21.88 7.34 -10.45
N PHE A 92 -21.71 7.01 -9.16
CA PHE A 92 -22.77 6.35 -8.39
C PHE A 92 -23.37 7.22 -7.28
N ALA A 93 -22.63 8.16 -6.69
CA ALA A 93 -23.08 8.96 -5.55
C ALA A 93 -23.75 10.28 -5.89
N LYS A 94 -23.52 10.83 -7.09
CA LYS A 94 -24.10 12.12 -7.52
C LYS A 94 -24.02 13.18 -6.41
N ASP A 95 -22.85 13.29 -5.79
CA ASP A 95 -22.57 14.16 -4.64
C ASP A 95 -21.72 15.34 -5.09
N PRO A 96 -22.35 16.44 -5.56
CA PRO A 96 -21.64 17.59 -6.12
C PRO A 96 -20.80 18.34 -5.07
N GLU A 97 -21.10 18.21 -3.78
CA GLU A 97 -20.39 18.90 -2.69
C GLU A 97 -19.29 18.05 -2.02
N GLY A 98 -19.18 16.76 -2.38
CA GLY A 98 -18.14 15.86 -1.90
C GLY A 98 -18.27 15.49 -0.42
N GLU A 99 -19.49 15.49 0.14
CA GLU A 99 -19.73 15.11 1.53
C GLU A 99 -19.34 13.66 1.82
N ASN A 100 -19.61 12.74 0.91
CA ASN A 100 -19.25 11.34 1.03
C ASN A 100 -17.73 11.17 1.07
N LEU A 101 -16.99 11.94 0.26
CA LEU A 101 -15.52 11.90 0.25
C LEU A 101 -14.94 12.36 1.61
N LYS A 102 -15.51 13.40 2.22
CA LYS A 102 -15.12 13.85 3.57
C LYS A 102 -15.38 12.78 4.62
N LYS A 103 -16.54 12.10 4.56
CA LYS A 103 -16.89 10.99 5.47
C LYS A 103 -15.94 9.81 5.31
N ILE A 104 -15.47 9.54 4.09
CA ILE A 104 -14.58 8.42 3.80
C ILE A 104 -13.13 8.67 4.25
N ARG A 105 -12.65 9.91 4.25
CA ARG A 105 -11.23 10.23 4.50
C ARG A 105 -10.68 9.71 5.84
N ILE A 106 -11.52 9.61 6.88
CA ILE A 106 -11.12 9.07 8.19
C ILE A 106 -10.85 7.55 8.16
N ALA A 107 -11.33 6.82 7.15
CA ALA A 107 -11.04 5.41 6.93
C ALA A 107 -9.53 5.12 6.86
N SER A 108 -8.73 6.11 6.45
CA SER A 108 -7.26 6.02 6.41
C SER A 108 -6.62 5.65 7.75
N VAL A 109 -7.33 5.81 8.87
CA VAL A 109 -6.88 5.35 10.19
C VAL A 109 -6.65 3.83 10.24
N VAL A 110 -7.37 3.05 9.42
CA VAL A 110 -7.19 1.60 9.30
C VAL A 110 -5.76 1.28 8.84
N TYR A 111 -5.28 1.99 7.82
CA TYR A 111 -3.92 1.85 7.33
C TYR A 111 -2.88 2.32 8.34
N LEU A 112 -3.19 3.34 9.14
CA LEU A 112 -2.27 3.83 10.17
C LEU A 112 -2.01 2.74 11.23
N PHE A 113 -3.06 2.15 11.79
CA PHE A 113 -2.91 1.07 12.77
C PHE A 113 -2.26 -0.17 12.16
N ALA A 114 -2.64 -0.55 10.95
CA ALA A 114 -2.01 -1.67 10.26
C ALA A 114 -0.52 -1.42 10.02
N SER A 115 -0.12 -0.20 9.65
CA SER A 115 1.28 0.15 9.42
C SER A 115 2.13 0.14 10.69
N LEU A 116 1.54 0.42 11.86
CA LEU A 116 2.21 0.26 13.15
C LEU A 116 2.41 -1.22 13.49
N LEU A 117 1.39 -2.04 13.27
CA LEU A 117 1.47 -3.49 13.49
C LEU A 117 2.46 -4.18 12.53
N ALA A 118 2.68 -3.61 11.34
CA ALA A 118 3.61 -4.12 10.35
C ALA A 118 5.04 -4.30 10.87
N PHE A 119 5.48 -3.47 11.82
CA PHE A 119 6.81 -3.58 12.44
C PHE A 119 7.00 -4.86 13.25
N LEU A 120 5.92 -5.46 13.76
CA LEU A 120 5.97 -6.74 14.47
C LEU A 120 6.11 -7.94 13.50
N LEU A 121 5.93 -7.70 12.20
CA LEU A 121 5.85 -8.72 11.17
C LEU A 121 7.01 -8.64 10.15
N THR A 122 8.03 -7.83 10.41
CA THR A 122 9.13 -7.57 9.46
C THR A 122 10.02 -8.78 9.17
N GLN A 123 9.80 -9.91 9.85
CA GLN A 123 10.50 -11.18 9.58
C GLN A 123 9.65 -12.16 8.76
N GLN A 124 8.37 -11.86 8.52
CA GLN A 124 7.41 -12.77 7.89
C GLN A 124 6.69 -12.07 6.73
N LEU A 125 7.26 -12.15 5.52
CA LEU A 125 6.72 -11.48 4.33
C LEU A 125 5.24 -11.77 4.08
N ILE A 126 4.85 -13.04 4.21
CA ILE A 126 3.47 -13.47 3.97
C ILE A 126 2.50 -12.75 4.92
N LEU A 127 2.87 -12.63 6.20
CA LEU A 127 2.05 -11.90 7.17
C LEU A 127 2.09 -10.39 6.94
N LEU A 128 3.23 -9.84 6.54
CA LEU A 128 3.38 -8.42 6.25
C LEU A 128 2.54 -7.99 5.04
N VAL A 129 2.61 -8.74 3.94
CA VAL A 129 1.77 -8.54 2.75
C VAL A 129 0.30 -8.81 3.09
N GLY A 130 0.02 -9.88 3.83
CA GLY A 130 -1.33 -10.22 4.27
C GLY A 130 -1.99 -9.12 5.10
N LEU A 131 -1.24 -8.48 6.00
CA LEU A 131 -1.71 -7.35 6.81
C LEU A 131 -2.04 -6.13 5.94
N PHE A 132 -1.19 -5.82 4.95
CA PHE A 132 -1.45 -4.72 4.01
C PHE A 132 -2.72 -4.95 3.19
N VAL A 133 -2.92 -6.17 2.67
CA VAL A 133 -4.12 -6.56 1.91
C VAL A 133 -5.37 -6.54 2.81
N LEU A 134 -5.26 -7.08 4.02
CA LEU A 134 -6.35 -7.08 4.99
C LEU A 134 -6.77 -5.65 5.37
N ALA A 135 -5.82 -4.73 5.56
CA ALA A 135 -6.11 -3.32 5.80
C ALA A 135 -6.91 -2.70 4.65
N GLY A 136 -6.59 -3.05 3.40
CA GLY A 136 -7.35 -2.61 2.23
C GLY A 136 -8.77 -3.17 2.17
N LEU A 137 -8.96 -4.45 2.53
CA LEU A 137 -10.29 -5.05 2.63
C LEU A 137 -11.13 -4.38 3.74
N VAL A 138 -10.55 -4.18 4.92
CA VAL A 138 -11.22 -3.51 6.04
C VAL A 138 -11.56 -2.06 5.68
N TYR A 139 -10.63 -1.34 5.02
CA TYR A 139 -10.88 0.00 4.48
C TYR A 139 -12.07 0.00 3.52
N PHE A 140 -12.10 -0.90 2.54
CA PHE A 140 -13.17 -1.00 1.56
C PHE A 140 -14.53 -1.28 2.20
N ILE A 141 -14.61 -2.26 3.11
CA ILE A 141 -15.84 -2.56 3.86
C ILE A 141 -16.31 -1.32 4.63
N TRP A 142 -15.38 -0.63 5.29
CA TRP A 142 -15.69 0.57 6.05
C TRP A 142 -16.24 1.70 5.16
N VAL A 143 -15.67 1.90 3.96
CA VAL A 143 -16.18 2.85 2.96
C VAL A 143 -17.62 2.51 2.58
N VAL A 144 -17.89 1.26 2.21
CA VAL A 144 -19.23 0.79 1.79
C VAL A 144 -20.26 1.03 2.90
N VAL A 145 -19.95 0.66 4.14
CA VAL A 145 -20.85 0.86 5.29
C VAL A 145 -21.13 2.36 5.53
N ARG A 146 -20.19 3.25 5.23
CA ARG A 146 -20.39 4.69 5.43
C ARG A 146 -21.24 5.37 4.38
N ILE A 147 -21.28 4.84 3.16
CA ILE A 147 -22.05 5.41 2.05
C ILE A 147 -23.33 4.65 1.74
N TYR A 148 -23.60 3.52 2.41
CA TYR A 148 -24.79 2.71 2.12
C TYR A 148 -26.10 3.51 2.28
N GLN A 149 -26.17 4.43 3.25
CA GLN A 149 -27.37 5.24 3.50
C GLN A 149 -27.53 6.39 2.50
N SER A 150 -26.46 6.79 1.81
CA SER A 150 -26.49 7.88 0.84
C SER A 150 -26.76 7.42 -0.60
N LEU A 151 -26.84 6.11 -0.83
CA LEU A 151 -26.98 5.50 -2.15
C LEU A 151 -28.23 4.64 -2.23
N SER A 152 -28.87 4.62 -3.41
CA SER A 152 -29.84 3.57 -3.73
C SER A 152 -29.15 2.21 -3.81
N MET A 153 -29.89 1.13 -3.62
CA MET A 153 -29.34 -0.24 -3.67
C MET A 153 -28.61 -0.52 -5.01
N LEU A 154 -29.18 -0.06 -6.13
CA LEU A 154 -28.57 -0.23 -7.46
C LEU A 154 -27.24 0.52 -7.58
N ASN A 155 -27.17 1.78 -7.10
CA ASN A 155 -25.95 2.57 -7.15
C ASN A 155 -24.87 2.02 -6.22
N LEU A 156 -25.25 1.48 -5.06
CA LEU A 156 -24.32 0.83 -4.12
C LEU A 156 -23.70 -0.42 -4.74
N ILE A 157 -24.50 -1.26 -5.40
CA ILE A 157 -24.00 -2.43 -6.14
C ILE A 157 -23.05 -1.99 -7.25
N GLY A 158 -23.43 -0.97 -8.03
CA GLY A 158 -22.59 -0.41 -9.09
C GLY A 158 -21.25 0.12 -8.57
N PHE A 159 -21.27 0.86 -7.47
CA PHE A 159 -20.07 1.35 -6.78
C PHE A 159 -19.12 0.21 -6.37
N MET A 160 -19.65 -0.81 -5.71
CA MET A 160 -18.83 -1.96 -5.27
C MET A 160 -18.27 -2.72 -6.46
N MET A 161 -19.10 -3.01 -7.47
CA MET A 161 -18.69 -3.73 -8.67
C MET A 161 -17.60 -2.98 -9.44
N PHE A 162 -17.73 -1.65 -9.57
CA PHE A 162 -16.73 -0.84 -10.26
C PHE A 162 -15.35 -0.94 -9.59
N ILE A 163 -15.29 -0.79 -8.26
CA ILE A 163 -14.04 -0.88 -7.51
C ILE A 163 -13.45 -2.29 -7.59
N LEU A 164 -14.27 -3.33 -7.39
CA LEU A 164 -13.81 -4.72 -7.42
C LEU A 164 -13.31 -5.12 -8.81
N LEU A 165 -14.03 -4.76 -9.87
CA LEU A 165 -13.62 -5.06 -11.25
C LEU A 165 -12.36 -4.30 -11.65
N PHE A 166 -12.22 -3.04 -11.23
CA PHE A 166 -11.00 -2.28 -11.46
C PHE A 166 -9.80 -3.01 -10.84
N TRP A 167 -9.86 -3.32 -9.54
CA TRP A 167 -8.74 -3.97 -8.85
C TRP A 167 -8.46 -5.38 -9.37
N ALA A 168 -9.49 -6.16 -9.70
CA ALA A 168 -9.32 -7.47 -10.31
C ALA A 168 -8.58 -7.37 -11.66
N THR A 169 -9.03 -6.46 -12.52
CA THR A 169 -8.42 -6.25 -13.86
C THR A 169 -7.00 -5.72 -13.74
N PHE A 170 -6.77 -4.77 -12.84
CA PHE A 170 -5.45 -4.19 -12.59
C PHE A 170 -4.45 -5.25 -12.10
N LEU A 171 -4.84 -6.07 -11.12
CA LEU A 171 -3.99 -7.15 -10.59
C LEU A 171 -3.72 -8.24 -11.63
N ILE A 172 -4.75 -8.69 -12.35
CA ILE A 172 -4.58 -9.67 -13.44
C ILE A 172 -3.64 -9.11 -14.52
N GLY A 173 -3.81 -7.84 -14.90
CA GLY A 173 -2.96 -7.18 -15.89
C GLY A 173 -1.49 -7.14 -15.46
N ILE A 174 -1.21 -6.76 -14.21
CA ILE A 174 0.15 -6.76 -13.66
C ILE A 174 0.75 -8.18 -13.63
N LEU A 175 -0.01 -9.16 -13.13
CA LEU A 175 0.45 -10.55 -13.07
C LEU A 175 0.76 -11.10 -14.47
N TYR A 176 -0.09 -10.80 -15.45
CA TYR A 176 0.13 -11.18 -16.85
C TYR A 176 1.45 -10.60 -17.40
N LEU A 177 1.74 -9.32 -17.10
CA LEU A 177 3.00 -8.70 -17.52
C LEU A 177 4.22 -9.38 -16.90
N PHE A 178 4.18 -9.73 -15.61
CA PHE A 178 5.27 -10.46 -14.95
C PHE A 178 5.48 -11.85 -15.53
N ILE A 179 4.40 -12.61 -15.77
CA ILE A 179 4.48 -13.94 -16.39
C ILE A 179 5.09 -13.84 -17.79
N LYS A 180 4.66 -12.85 -18.57
CA LYS A 180 5.20 -12.62 -19.91
C LYS A 180 6.69 -12.26 -19.87
N LEU A 181 7.08 -11.37 -18.96
CA LEU A 181 8.48 -10.95 -18.79
C LEU A 181 9.35 -12.13 -18.36
N TYR A 182 8.89 -12.94 -17.39
CA TYR A 182 9.56 -14.17 -16.98
C TYR A 182 9.75 -15.13 -18.16
N ASN A 183 8.70 -15.40 -18.94
CA ASN A 183 8.78 -16.29 -20.10
C ASN A 183 9.75 -15.75 -21.16
N SER A 184 9.76 -14.43 -21.40
CA SER A 184 10.71 -13.80 -22.33
C SER A 184 12.16 -13.93 -21.86
N VAL A 185 12.44 -13.78 -20.57
CA VAL A 185 13.78 -13.98 -20.00
C VAL A 185 14.19 -15.46 -20.13
N MET A 186 13.32 -16.39 -19.78
CA MET A 186 13.61 -17.83 -19.89
C MET A 186 13.86 -18.27 -21.32
N ALA A 187 13.13 -17.73 -22.30
CA ALA A 187 13.36 -18.01 -23.72
C ALA A 187 14.67 -17.42 -24.25
N SER A 188 15.26 -16.43 -23.58
CA SER A 188 16.51 -15.79 -23.98
C SER A 188 17.77 -16.49 -23.45
N LEU A 189 17.63 -17.38 -22.47
CA LEU A 189 18.75 -18.15 -21.94
C LEU A 189 19.12 -19.27 -22.93
N PRO A 190 20.42 -19.47 -23.25
CA PRO A 190 20.84 -20.61 -24.04
C PRO A 190 20.52 -21.91 -23.29
N SER A 191 19.81 -22.81 -23.95
CA SER A 191 19.44 -24.15 -23.46
C SER A 191 20.66 -25.06 -23.32
#